data_AF-A0A920VQH9-F1
#
_entry.id   AF-A0A920VQH9-F1
#
_cell.length_a   1.000
_cell.length_b   1.000
_cell.length_c   1.000
_cell.angle_alpha   90.00
_cell.angle_beta   90.00
_cell.angle_gamma   90.00
#
_symmetry.space_group_name_H-M   'P 1'
#
loop_
_entity.id
_entity.type
_entity.pdbx_description
1 polymer ?
#
loop_
_entity_poly.entity_id
_entity_poly.type
_entity_poly.pdbx_seq_one_letter_code
_entity_poly.pdbx_strand_id
1 'polypeptide(L)'
;MISHEFHVLGNGDTVHMNAVKDLLKSGQTVVGTAGSIYGDMTMLGDSGFDFLMFDTQHTPVEIKQLNPAIQSMRGTKAAPIVRVSSNRDDLVCFALDAGARGIVAPMINTKEEAHALVRACKYAPDGDRSNSGVRGEWGEIENYRDYLDTVNEELLIIPMIETQRAIDNIEEILSVRG
;
A
#
# COMPACT_ATOMS: atom_id res chain seq x y z
N MET A 1 38.19 -1.18 0.44
CA MET A 1 37.65 -2.50 0.04
C MET A 1 36.94 -3.04 1.26
N ILE A 2 35.66 -2.71 1.42
CA ILE A 2 34.85 -3.15 2.57
C ILE A 2 33.91 -4.21 2.00
N SER A 3 34.20 -5.45 2.36
CA SER A 3 33.40 -6.64 2.05
C SER A 3 31.98 -6.44 2.58
N HIS A 4 31.00 -6.43 1.69
CA HIS A 4 29.60 -6.58 2.08
C HIS A 4 29.38 -8.08 2.36
N GLU A 5 29.19 -8.42 3.63
CA GLU A 5 28.64 -9.71 4.01
C GLU A 5 27.17 -9.73 3.56
N PHE A 6 26.86 -10.59 2.60
CA PHE A 6 25.50 -11.00 2.32
C PHE A 6 25.02 -11.78 3.55
N HIS A 7 24.07 -11.22 4.28
CA HIS A 7 23.34 -11.97 5.29
C HIS A 7 22.44 -12.97 4.56
N VAL A 8 22.87 -14.23 4.50
CA VAL A 8 22.01 -15.34 4.10
C VAL A 8 21.08 -15.60 5.28
N LEU A 9 19.86 -15.08 5.22
CA LEU A 9 18.80 -15.40 6.17
C LEU A 9 18.37 -16.86 5.98
N GLY A 10 18.19 -17.57 7.08
CA GLY A 10 17.88 -19.00 7.08
C GLY A 10 16.45 -19.30 6.63
N ASN A 11 16.24 -20.51 6.10
CA ASN A 11 14.91 -21.07 5.82
C ASN A 11 14.06 -21.06 7.10
N GLY A 12 13.21 -20.05 7.27
CA GLY A 12 12.33 -19.89 8.43
C GLY A 12 11.90 -18.45 8.71
N ASP A 13 12.62 -17.46 8.19
CA ASP A 13 12.23 -16.05 8.31
C ASP A 13 11.22 -15.73 7.20
N THR A 14 9.99 -15.36 7.55
CA THR A 14 9.04 -14.79 6.60
C THR A 14 9.69 -13.57 5.97
N VAL A 15 10.02 -13.65 4.68
CA VAL A 15 10.42 -12.48 3.90
C VAL A 15 9.19 -11.58 3.85
N HIS A 16 9.19 -10.58 4.72
CA HIS A 16 8.11 -9.63 4.73
C HIS A 16 8.25 -8.71 3.50
N MET A 17 7.21 -8.67 2.68
CA MET A 17 7.27 -8.13 1.32
C MET A 17 6.92 -6.64 1.28
N ASN A 18 6.37 -6.09 2.37
CA ASN A 18 6.08 -4.68 2.53
C ASN A 18 6.79 -4.09 3.75
N ALA A 19 8.02 -3.64 3.54
CA ALA A 19 8.89 -3.10 4.59
C ALA A 19 8.20 -2.02 5.46
N VAL A 20 7.33 -1.19 4.90
CA VAL A 20 6.56 -0.19 5.66
C VAL A 20 5.65 -0.86 6.69
N LYS A 21 4.94 -1.92 6.30
CA LYS A 21 4.04 -2.67 7.18
C LYS A 21 4.80 -3.33 8.33
N ASP A 22 6.02 -3.81 8.06
CA ASP A 22 6.85 -4.48 9.06
C ASP A 22 7.43 -3.51 10.07
N LEU A 23 7.95 -2.38 9.59
CA LEU A 23 8.42 -1.30 10.45
C LEU A 23 7.30 -0.86 11.40
N LEU A 24 6.10 -0.65 10.88
CA LEU A 24 4.92 -0.32 11.69
C LEU A 24 4.57 -1.42 12.71
N LYS A 25 4.52 -2.70 12.29
CA LYS A 25 4.26 -3.84 13.20
C LYS A 25 5.31 -3.98 14.29
N SER A 26 6.56 -3.61 14.00
CA SER A 26 7.67 -3.63 14.97
C SER A 26 7.71 -2.41 15.91
N GLY A 27 6.79 -1.45 15.75
CA GLY A 27 6.76 -0.22 16.53
C GLY A 27 7.81 0.82 16.11
N GLN A 28 8.45 0.64 14.95
CA GLN A 28 9.40 1.59 14.40
C GLN A 28 8.68 2.73 13.67
N THR A 29 9.38 3.86 13.55
CA THR A 29 8.88 5.01 12.78
C THR A 29 9.16 4.78 11.30
N VAL A 30 8.16 5.06 10.47
CA VAL A 30 8.29 5.10 9.01
C VAL A 30 8.31 6.55 8.53
N VAL A 31 9.26 6.89 7.67
CA VAL A 31 9.46 8.24 7.13
C VAL A 31 9.19 8.22 5.64
N GLY A 32 8.24 9.04 5.19
CA GLY A 32 7.92 9.18 3.78
C GLY A 32 7.88 10.62 3.32
N THR A 33 7.82 10.79 2.01
CA THR A 33 7.64 12.10 1.35
C THR A 33 6.57 12.01 0.26
N ALA A 34 6.19 13.16 -0.30
CA ALA A 34 5.22 13.21 -1.39
C ALA A 34 5.83 12.66 -2.68
N GLY A 35 5.14 11.73 -3.33
CA GLY A 35 5.36 11.34 -4.71
C GLY A 35 4.56 12.25 -5.66
N SER A 36 4.99 12.34 -6.91
CA SER A 36 4.24 13.08 -7.94
C SER A 36 4.36 12.44 -9.31
N ILE A 37 3.43 12.78 -10.21
CA ILE A 37 3.51 12.40 -11.63
C ILE A 37 4.58 13.20 -12.40
N TYR A 38 5.23 14.15 -11.73
CA TYR A 38 6.31 14.96 -12.25
C TYR A 38 7.62 14.56 -11.56
N GLY A 39 8.74 14.66 -12.27
CA GLY A 39 10.06 14.35 -11.74
C GLY A 39 10.45 12.87 -11.80
N ASP A 40 11.63 12.57 -11.24
CA ASP A 40 12.24 11.25 -11.25
C ASP A 40 11.90 10.48 -9.97
N MET A 41 10.84 9.67 -10.03
CA MET A 41 10.41 8.86 -8.88
C MET A 41 11.36 7.70 -8.59
N THR A 42 12.17 7.27 -9.57
CA THR A 42 13.18 6.23 -9.34
C THR A 42 14.27 6.77 -8.40
N MET A 43 14.82 7.94 -8.73
CA MET A 43 15.82 8.61 -7.89
C MET A 43 15.25 8.94 -6.50
N LEU A 44 14.01 9.46 -6.44
CA LEU A 44 13.38 9.79 -5.17
C LEU A 44 13.10 8.54 -4.31
N GLY A 45 12.70 7.43 -4.95
CA GLY A 45 12.45 6.15 -4.28
C GLY A 45 13.68 5.55 -3.61
N ASP A 46 14.88 5.89 -4.07
CA ASP A 46 16.15 5.46 -3.47
C ASP A 46 16.83 6.54 -2.60
N SER A 47 16.16 7.67 -2.37
CA SER A 47 16.69 8.80 -1.59
C SER A 47 16.63 8.60 -0.06
N GLY A 48 16.32 7.39 0.42
CA GLY A 48 16.31 7.05 1.85
C GLY A 48 14.97 7.21 2.56
N PHE A 49 13.86 7.35 1.82
CA PHE A 49 12.50 7.28 2.36
C PHE A 49 11.99 5.84 2.40
N ASP A 50 11.14 5.53 3.37
CA ASP A 50 10.46 4.23 3.48
C ASP A 50 9.28 4.13 2.50
N PHE A 51 8.63 5.27 2.21
CA PHE A 51 7.53 5.34 1.25
C PHE A 51 7.43 6.68 0.52
N LEU A 52 6.84 6.65 -0.68
CA LEU A 52 6.36 7.83 -1.38
C LEU A 52 4.83 7.83 -1.40
N MET A 53 4.22 8.92 -0.93
CA MET A 53 2.76 9.09 -0.91
C MET A 53 2.29 9.80 -2.17
N PHE A 54 1.52 9.12 -3.01
CA PHE A 54 0.85 9.69 -4.16
C PHE A 54 -0.57 10.08 -3.79
N ASP A 55 -0.89 11.36 -3.94
CA ASP A 55 -2.17 11.92 -3.51
C ASP A 55 -3.08 12.22 -4.70
N THR A 56 -4.29 11.66 -4.69
CA THR A 56 -5.37 11.99 -5.64
C THR A 56 -6.56 12.69 -5.00
N GLN A 57 -6.52 12.93 -3.68
CA GLN A 57 -7.58 13.62 -2.95
C GLN A 57 -7.42 15.15 -3.05
N HIS A 58 -6.19 15.65 -2.93
CA HIS A 58 -5.91 17.09 -2.89
C HIS A 58 -4.99 17.57 -4.01
N THR A 59 -4.78 16.75 -5.04
CA THR A 59 -4.07 17.16 -6.25
C THR A 59 -5.00 17.02 -7.46
N PRO A 60 -4.79 17.81 -8.54
CA PRO A 60 -5.53 17.67 -9.79
C PRO A 60 -5.00 16.51 -10.63
N VAL A 61 -4.82 15.33 -10.01
CA VAL A 61 -4.30 14.12 -10.64
C VAL A 61 -5.32 13.00 -10.52
N GLU A 62 -5.70 12.43 -11.65
CA GLU A 62 -6.52 11.22 -11.68
C GLU A 62 -5.70 9.98 -11.37
N ILE A 63 -6.33 9.01 -10.72
CA ILE A 63 -5.68 7.77 -10.26
C ILE A 63 -4.89 7.03 -11.35
N LYS A 64 -5.40 7.01 -12.58
CA LYS A 64 -4.74 6.32 -13.71
C LYS A 64 -3.47 7.03 -14.18
N GLN A 65 -3.34 8.33 -13.93
CA GLN A 65 -2.16 9.10 -14.28
C GLN A 65 -0.95 8.75 -13.40
N LEU A 66 -1.17 8.10 -12.26
CA LEU A 66 -0.08 7.65 -11.39
C LEU A 66 0.72 6.48 -11.97
N ASN A 67 0.16 5.72 -12.93
CA ASN A 67 0.76 4.47 -13.39
C ASN A 67 2.22 4.62 -13.87
N PRO A 68 2.60 5.58 -14.73
CA PRO A 68 4.00 5.70 -15.15
C PRO A 68 4.96 6.01 -13.99
N ALA A 69 4.55 6.85 -13.05
CA ALA A 69 5.35 7.28 -11.90
C ALA A 69 5.54 6.15 -10.88
N ILE A 70 4.48 5.36 -10.61
CA ILE A 70 4.57 4.19 -9.72
C ILE A 70 5.36 3.06 -10.38
N GLN A 71 5.19 2.83 -11.69
CA GLN A 71 5.93 1.78 -12.40
C GLN A 71 7.43 2.09 -12.49
N SER A 72 7.85 3.37 -12.54
CA SER A 72 9.27 3.72 -12.53
C SER A 72 9.94 3.49 -11.18
N MET A 73 9.18 3.34 -10.09
CA MET A 73 9.70 2.99 -8.75
C MET A 73 9.99 1.50 -8.56
N ARG A 74 9.74 0.66 -9.58
CA ARG A 74 10.07 -0.77 -9.52
C ARG A 74 11.54 -0.99 -9.16
N GLY A 75 11.79 -1.84 -8.17
CA GLY A 75 13.13 -2.12 -7.64
C GLY A 75 13.72 -1.04 -6.72
N THR A 76 13.03 0.08 -6.49
CA THR A 76 13.47 1.09 -5.51
C THR A 76 13.12 0.67 -4.09
N LYS A 77 13.78 1.30 -3.10
CA LYS A 77 13.55 0.99 -1.67
C LYS A 77 12.21 1.51 -1.14
N ALA A 78 11.79 2.70 -1.55
CA ALA A 78 10.57 3.31 -1.03
C ALA A 78 9.31 2.63 -1.61
N ALA A 79 8.37 2.29 -0.74
CA ALA A 79 7.08 1.75 -1.16
C ALA A 79 6.16 2.85 -1.75
N PRO A 80 5.53 2.64 -2.92
CA PRO A 80 4.50 3.55 -3.40
C PRO A 80 3.20 3.35 -2.59
N ILE A 81 2.77 4.37 -1.86
CA ILE A 81 1.48 4.39 -1.15
C ILE A 81 0.57 5.40 -1.84
N VAL A 82 -0.71 5.06 -2.04
CA VAL A 82 -1.65 5.92 -2.74
C VAL A 82 -2.77 6.35 -1.81
N ARG A 83 -2.97 7.67 -1.69
CA ARG A 83 -4.20 8.24 -1.16
C ARG A 83 -5.22 8.39 -2.26
N VAL A 84 -6.28 7.57 -2.20
CA VAL A 84 -7.39 7.61 -3.16
C VAL A 84 -8.27 8.83 -2.91
N SER A 85 -8.92 9.35 -3.95
CA SER A 85 -9.78 10.54 -3.82
C SER A 85 -11.08 10.28 -3.05
N SER A 86 -11.51 9.02 -2.96
CA SER A 86 -12.65 8.56 -2.15
C SER A 86 -12.60 7.05 -1.92
N ASN A 87 -13.32 6.55 -0.91
CA ASN A 87 -13.45 5.11 -0.62
C ASN A 87 -14.36 4.42 -1.65
N ARG A 88 -13.83 4.18 -2.86
CA ARG A 88 -14.52 3.50 -3.96
C ARG A 88 -13.65 2.38 -4.54
N ASP A 89 -14.28 1.25 -4.81
CA ASP A 89 -13.64 0.04 -5.30
C ASP A 89 -12.83 0.27 -6.58
N ASP A 90 -13.33 1.08 -7.52
CA ASP A 90 -12.64 1.35 -8.77
C ASP A 90 -11.34 2.15 -8.58
N LEU A 91 -11.34 3.13 -7.66
CA LEU A 91 -10.16 3.93 -7.34
C LEU A 91 -9.10 3.10 -6.62
N VAL A 92 -9.52 2.28 -5.64
CA VAL A 92 -8.64 1.34 -4.95
C VAL A 92 -8.03 0.36 -5.94
N CYS A 93 -8.85 -0.22 -6.82
CA CYS A 93 -8.40 -1.17 -7.83
C CYS A 93 -7.36 -0.54 -8.78
N PHE A 94 -7.61 0.68 -9.30
CA PHE A 94 -6.64 1.36 -10.18
C PHE A 94 -5.32 1.69 -9.46
N ALA A 95 -5.37 2.10 -8.19
CA ALA A 95 -4.16 2.34 -7.39
C ALA A 95 -3.32 1.06 -7.23
N LEU A 96 -3.96 -0.04 -6.85
CA LEU A 96 -3.29 -1.31 -6.65
C LEU A 96 -2.79 -1.91 -7.97
N ASP A 97 -3.52 -1.71 -9.06
CA ASP A 97 -3.10 -2.15 -10.40
C ASP A 97 -1.94 -1.32 -10.96
N ALA A 98 -1.81 -0.06 -10.54
CA ALA A 98 -0.61 0.74 -10.81
C ALA A 98 0.63 0.20 -10.07
N GLY A 99 0.43 -0.58 -9.00
CA GLY A 99 1.50 -1.20 -8.21
C GLY A 99 1.64 -0.66 -6.79
N ALA A 100 0.64 0.07 -6.28
CA ALA A 100 0.65 0.57 -4.91
C ALA A 100 0.83 -0.58 -3.88
N ARG A 101 1.66 -0.32 -2.87
CA ARG A 101 1.92 -1.17 -1.70
C ARG A 101 1.05 -0.79 -0.50
N GLY A 102 0.35 0.33 -0.59
CA GLY A 102 -0.59 0.75 0.43
C GLY A 102 -1.66 1.67 -0.10
N ILE A 103 -2.81 1.64 0.55
CA ILE A 103 -3.96 2.49 0.25
C ILE A 103 -4.27 3.33 1.50
N VAL A 104 -4.34 4.64 1.31
CA VAL A 104 -4.93 5.57 2.27
C VAL A 104 -6.28 6.00 1.74
N ALA A 105 -7.34 5.78 2.50
CA ALA A 105 -8.69 6.17 2.11
C ALA A 105 -9.22 7.29 3.01
N PRO A 106 -9.72 8.39 2.42
CA PRO A 106 -10.27 9.50 3.17
C PRO A 106 -11.70 9.22 3.67
N MET A 107 -12.15 10.06 4.60
CA MET A 107 -13.53 10.16 5.05
C MET A 107 -14.12 8.84 5.55
N ILE A 108 -13.33 8.04 6.28
CA ILE A 108 -13.82 6.83 6.93
C ILE A 108 -14.44 7.22 8.26
N ASN A 109 -15.77 7.18 8.33
CA ASN A 109 -16.58 7.64 9.45
C ASN A 109 -17.30 6.51 10.17
N THR A 110 -17.44 5.32 9.56
CA THR A 110 -18.13 4.18 10.18
C THR A 110 -17.38 2.86 10.00
N LYS A 111 -17.77 1.88 10.80
CA LYS A 111 -17.28 0.49 10.70
C LYS A 111 -17.55 -0.13 9.33
N GLU A 112 -18.70 0.16 8.74
CA GLU A 112 -19.08 -0.35 7.42
C GLU A 112 -18.18 0.22 6.32
N GLU A 113 -17.87 1.52 6.38
CA GLU A 113 -16.95 2.17 5.45
C GLU A 113 -15.52 1.60 5.57
N ALA A 114 -15.06 1.33 6.79
CA ALA A 114 -13.79 0.67 7.03
C ALA A 114 -13.78 -0.78 6.51
N HIS A 115 -14.86 -1.56 6.71
CA HIS A 115 -15.00 -2.89 6.12
C HIS A 115 -15.02 -2.85 4.59
N ALA A 116 -15.72 -1.89 3.99
CA ALA A 116 -15.74 -1.71 2.54
C ALA A 116 -14.35 -1.44 1.97
N LEU A 117 -13.57 -0.59 2.65
CA LEU A 117 -12.17 -0.32 2.27
C LEU A 117 -11.33 -1.61 2.29
N VAL A 118 -11.40 -2.39 3.37
CA VAL A 118 -10.64 -3.65 3.50
C VAL A 118 -11.03 -4.62 2.39
N ARG A 119 -12.32 -4.78 2.12
CA ARG A 119 -12.83 -5.67 1.06
C ARG A 119 -12.40 -5.23 -0.34
N ALA A 120 -12.38 -3.93 -0.62
CA ALA A 120 -11.89 -3.39 -1.90
C ALA A 120 -10.38 -3.65 -2.12
N CYS A 121 -9.62 -3.75 -1.02
CA CYS A 121 -8.18 -3.97 -1.06
C CYS A 121 -7.78 -5.44 -1.24
N LYS A 122 -8.57 -6.38 -0.69
CA LYS A 122 -8.22 -7.81 -0.62
C LYS A 122 -8.91 -8.65 -1.71
N TYR A 123 -8.20 -9.64 -2.22
CA TYR A 123 -8.72 -10.68 -3.10
C TYR A 123 -9.58 -11.69 -2.33
N ALA A 124 -10.41 -12.44 -3.04
CA ALA A 124 -11.21 -13.53 -2.47
C ALA A 124 -10.33 -14.59 -1.79
N PRO A 125 -10.73 -15.12 -0.61
CA PRO A 125 -12.03 -14.95 0.04
C PRO A 125 -12.15 -13.75 1.00
N ASP A 126 -11.06 -13.02 1.26
CA ASP A 126 -11.02 -11.98 2.30
C ASP A 126 -11.61 -10.63 1.82
N GLY A 127 -11.81 -10.47 0.51
CA GLY A 127 -12.40 -9.29 -0.08
C GLY A 127 -12.93 -9.53 -1.49
N ASP A 128 -13.23 -8.43 -2.18
CA ASP A 128 -13.90 -8.41 -3.49
C ASP A 128 -13.02 -7.83 -4.59
N ARG A 129 -11.73 -7.60 -4.32
CA ARG A 129 -10.82 -7.06 -5.32
C ARG A 129 -10.84 -7.95 -6.56
N SER A 130 -11.15 -7.35 -7.71
CA SER A 130 -11.12 -8.04 -9.00
C SER A 130 -9.68 -8.32 -9.43
N ASN A 131 -9.52 -9.40 -10.19
CA ASN A 131 -8.24 -9.97 -10.51
C ASN A 131 -7.80 -9.69 -11.96
N SER A 132 -6.78 -8.85 -12.17
CA SER A 132 -6.29 -8.44 -13.51
C SER A 132 -4.89 -9.01 -13.87
N GLY A 133 -4.40 -9.98 -13.09
CA GLY A 133 -3.06 -10.54 -13.20
C GLY A 133 -2.09 -9.99 -12.14
N VAL A 134 -0.82 -10.39 -12.23
CA VAL A 134 0.23 -9.92 -11.31
C VAL A 134 0.49 -8.43 -11.52
N ARG A 135 0.49 -7.66 -10.42
CA ARG A 135 0.76 -6.21 -10.36
C ARG A 135 1.64 -5.89 -9.15
N GLY A 136 2.47 -4.84 -9.27
CA GLY A 136 3.50 -4.54 -8.28
C GLY A 136 4.62 -5.58 -8.21
N GLU A 137 5.34 -5.63 -7.09
CA GLU A 137 6.49 -6.48 -6.79
C GLU A 137 6.33 -7.03 -5.36
N TRP A 138 5.83 -8.25 -5.24
CA TRP A 138 5.52 -8.86 -3.94
C TRP A 138 6.53 -9.98 -3.62
N GLY A 139 7.80 -9.73 -3.97
CA GLY A 139 8.90 -10.69 -3.86
C GLY A 139 8.81 -11.88 -4.80
N GLU A 140 9.46 -12.97 -4.41
CA GLU A 140 9.46 -14.23 -5.14
C GLU A 140 8.13 -14.96 -4.92
N ILE A 141 7.40 -15.18 -6.02
CA ILE A 141 6.09 -15.82 -6.03
C ILE A 141 6.21 -17.13 -6.79
N GLU A 142 5.89 -18.26 -6.16
CA GLU A 142 5.95 -19.57 -6.82
C GLU A 142 4.80 -19.77 -7.79
N ASN A 143 3.59 -19.36 -7.40
CA ASN A 143 2.39 -19.50 -8.23
C ASN A 143 1.37 -18.38 -8.00
N TYR A 144 0.33 -18.37 -8.83
CA TYR A 144 -0.65 -17.29 -8.80
C TYR A 144 -1.45 -17.19 -7.50
N ARG A 145 -1.74 -18.31 -6.85
CA ARG A 145 -2.47 -18.32 -5.58
C ARG A 145 -1.64 -17.65 -4.49
N ASP A 146 -0.35 -17.99 -4.42
CA ASP A 146 0.58 -17.41 -3.46
C ASP A 146 0.70 -15.90 -3.63
N TYR A 147 0.66 -15.39 -4.86
CA TYR A 147 0.60 -13.95 -5.12
C TYR A 147 -0.63 -13.30 -4.48
N LEU A 148 -1.81 -13.88 -4.67
CA LEU A 148 -3.05 -13.32 -4.10
C LEU A 148 -3.01 -13.32 -2.57
N ASP A 149 -2.57 -14.44 -1.99
CA ASP A 149 -2.47 -14.59 -0.53
C ASP A 149 -1.40 -13.63 0.05
N THR A 150 -0.27 -13.47 -0.63
CA THR A 150 0.79 -12.51 -0.26
C THR A 150 0.26 -11.08 -0.30
N VAL A 151 -0.44 -10.67 -1.37
CA VAL A 151 -1.02 -9.33 -1.47
C VAL A 151 -2.02 -9.09 -0.34
N ASN A 152 -2.88 -10.06 -0.02
CA ASN A 152 -3.86 -9.93 1.05
C ASN A 152 -3.22 -9.72 2.44
N GLU A 153 -2.09 -10.39 2.70
CA GLU A 153 -1.39 -10.30 3.98
C GLU A 153 -0.49 -9.07 4.06
N GLU A 154 0.14 -8.65 2.97
CA GLU A 154 1.21 -7.66 2.97
C GLU A 154 0.74 -6.24 2.60
N LEU A 155 -0.43 -6.10 1.97
CA LEU A 155 -0.95 -4.78 1.61
C LEU A 155 -1.24 -3.92 2.86
N LEU A 156 -0.80 -2.67 2.81
CA LEU A 156 -1.06 -1.68 3.86
C LEU A 156 -2.38 -0.97 3.59
N ILE A 157 -3.30 -0.96 4.55
CA ILE A 157 -4.64 -0.37 4.41
C ILE A 157 -4.82 0.63 5.54
N ILE A 158 -5.01 1.91 5.21
CA ILE A 158 -5.02 3.01 6.18
C ILE A 158 -6.32 3.82 6.02
N PRO A 159 -7.29 3.67 6.93
CA PRO A 159 -8.42 4.57 7.01
C PRO A 159 -7.99 5.92 7.62
N MET A 160 -8.38 7.03 7.00
CA MET A 160 -8.19 8.35 7.60
C MET A 160 -9.33 8.68 8.57
N ILE A 161 -8.95 9.06 9.79
CA ILE A 161 -9.85 9.56 10.83
C ILE A 161 -9.76 11.08 10.82
N GLU A 162 -10.68 11.74 10.12
CA GLU A 162 -10.58 13.18 9.81
C GLU A 162 -11.87 13.97 10.04
N THR A 163 -12.86 13.37 10.69
CA THR A 163 -14.10 14.06 11.07
C THR A 163 -14.47 13.77 12.53
N GLN A 164 -15.34 14.59 13.12
CA GLN A 164 -15.90 14.31 14.44
C GLN A 164 -16.64 12.97 14.46
N ARG A 165 -17.38 12.63 13.40
CA ARG A 165 -18.10 11.35 13.29
C ARG A 165 -17.16 10.16 13.33
N ALA A 166 -15.98 10.28 12.71
CA ALA A 166 -14.96 9.23 12.74
C ALA A 166 -14.38 9.06 14.16
N ILE A 167 -14.19 10.15 14.90
CA ILE A 167 -13.77 10.11 16.31
C ILE A 167 -14.85 9.46 17.18
N ASP A 168 -16.11 9.83 16.99
CA ASP A 168 -17.22 9.27 17.77
C ASP A 168 -17.37 7.75 17.55
N ASN A 169 -16.98 7.24 16.37
CA ASN A 169 -17.05 5.82 16.00
C ASN A 169 -15.69 5.10 16.03
N ILE A 170 -14.65 5.68 16.63
CA ILE A 170 -13.27 5.22 16.46
C ILE A 170 -13.05 3.77 16.90
N GLU A 171 -13.65 3.36 18.02
CA GLU A 171 -13.52 1.99 18.53
C GLU A 171 -14.13 0.96 17.57
N GLU A 172 -15.25 1.30 16.93
CA GLU A 172 -15.89 0.41 15.96
C GLU A 172 -15.07 0.30 14.68
N ILE A 173 -14.50 1.42 14.21
CA ILE A 173 -13.60 1.46 13.05
C ILE A 173 -12.35 0.61 13.33
N LEU A 174 -11.70 0.79 14.49
CA LEU A 174 -10.51 0.05 14.87
C LEU A 174 -10.79 -1.44 15.14
N SER A 175 -12.04 -1.83 15.40
CA SER A 175 -12.44 -3.24 15.53
C SER A 175 -12.43 -4.02 14.21
N VAL A 176 -12.32 -3.34 13.06
CA VAL A 176 -12.27 -3.97 11.74
C VAL A 176 -10.91 -4.63 11.52
N ARG A 177 -10.90 -5.95 11.34
CA ARG A 177 -9.70 -6.69 10.91
C ARG A 177 -9.36 -6.31 9.47
N GLY A 178 -8.15 -5.82 9.23
CA GLY A 178 -7.73 -5.31 7.92
C GLY A 178 -6.24 -5.10 7.85
#